data_AF-A0A7S1K2E1-F1
#
_entry.id   AF-A0A7S1K2E1-F1
#
_cell.length_a   1.000
_cell.length_b   1.000
_cell.length_c   1.000
_cell.angle_alpha   90.00
_cell.angle_beta   90.00
_cell.angle_gamma   90.00
#
_symmetry.space_group_name_H-M   'P 1'
#
loop_
_entity.id
_entity.type
_entity.pdbx_description
1 polymer ?
#
loop_
_entity_poly.entity_id
_entity_poly.type
_entity_poly.pdbx_seq_one_letter_code
_entity_poly.pdbx_strand_id
1 'polypeptide(L)'
;SLAGHFPQPTKIDIDRAEQALMVGGRKGNANGANMGIGGTIRFGDGGTVDGQPAADIRSCHQLTLGDYVPEEYTGVRDEYGDVVLGGSDDFIADEIEVLEVPYTPVPSLPPPSGTSLSASEYE
;
A
#
# COMPACT_ATOMS: atom_id res chain seq x y z
N SER A 1 16.62 -3.75 2.96
CA SER A 1 16.60 -4.03 1.51
C SER A 1 15.73 -5.25 1.29
N LEU A 2 14.76 -5.20 0.38
CA LEU A 2 13.91 -6.34 0.01
C LEU A 2 14.60 -7.33 -0.94
N ALA A 3 15.84 -7.05 -1.34
CA ALA A 3 16.59 -7.91 -2.22
C ALA A 3 16.72 -9.32 -1.62
N GLY A 4 16.26 -10.32 -2.36
CA GLY A 4 16.30 -11.72 -1.94
C GLY A 4 15.08 -12.19 -1.13
N HIS A 5 14.18 -11.31 -0.71
CA HIS A 5 12.94 -11.74 -0.01
C HIS A 5 11.96 -12.44 -0.94
N PHE A 6 12.01 -12.09 -2.23
CA PHE A 6 11.24 -12.72 -3.30
C PHE A 6 12.16 -13.17 -4.44
N PRO A 7 11.87 -14.29 -5.10
CA PRO A 7 12.67 -14.78 -6.23
C PRO A 7 12.58 -13.88 -7.48
N GLN A 8 11.53 -13.07 -7.58
CA GLN A 8 11.29 -12.10 -8.64
C GLN A 8 10.58 -10.87 -8.07
N PRO A 9 10.53 -9.72 -8.78
CA PRO A 9 9.69 -8.61 -8.38
C PRO A 9 8.25 -9.06 -8.18
N THR A 10 7.73 -8.90 -6.96
CA THR A 10 6.42 -9.44 -6.54
C THR A 10 5.49 -8.30 -6.17
N LYS A 11 4.28 -8.33 -6.72
CA LYS A 11 3.19 -7.48 -6.29
C LYS A 11 2.51 -8.12 -5.07
N ILE A 12 2.35 -7.35 -4.00
CA ILE A 12 1.55 -7.75 -2.83
C ILE A 12 0.13 -7.28 -3.07
N ASP A 13 -0.82 -8.21 -3.15
CA ASP A 13 -2.23 -7.90 -3.37
C ASP A 13 -2.91 -7.62 -2.03
N ILE A 14 -3.07 -6.34 -1.73
CA ILE A 14 -3.81 -5.84 -0.56
C ILE A 14 -5.29 -5.74 -0.93
N ASP A 15 -6.21 -6.07 -0.01
CA ASP A 15 -7.65 -5.92 -0.25
C ASP A 15 -7.98 -4.47 -0.64
N ARG A 16 -8.86 -4.30 -1.63
CA ARG A 16 -9.27 -2.97 -2.11
C ARG A 16 -9.82 -2.07 -1.00
N ALA A 17 -10.49 -2.63 0.01
CA ALA A 17 -10.98 -1.89 1.16
C ALA A 17 -9.84 -1.28 2.00
N GLU A 18 -8.66 -1.89 1.96
CA GLU A 18 -7.46 -1.46 2.69
C GLU A 18 -6.52 -0.60 1.82
N GLN A 19 -6.70 -0.60 0.49
CA GLN A 19 -6.00 0.27 -0.46
C GLN A 19 -6.45 1.73 -0.38
N ALA A 20 -6.33 2.33 0.80
CA ALA A 20 -6.59 3.74 1.05
C ALA A 20 -5.28 4.51 1.26
N LEU A 21 -5.29 5.75 0.82
CA LEU A 21 -4.30 6.76 1.20
C LEU A 21 -4.92 7.66 2.27
N MET A 22 -4.32 7.69 3.45
CA MET A 22 -4.72 8.58 4.54
C MET A 22 -3.66 9.65 4.73
N VAL A 23 -4.08 10.91 4.87
CA VAL A 23 -3.17 12.04 5.11
C VAL A 23 -3.68 12.85 6.29
N GLY A 24 -2.82 13.04 7.29
CA GLY A 24 -3.08 13.93 8.41
C GLY A 24 -3.18 15.38 7.94
N GLY A 25 -4.33 16.01 8.18
CA GLY A 25 -4.47 17.45 7.99
C GLY A 25 -3.67 18.24 9.03
N ARG A 26 -3.61 19.57 8.92
CA ARG A 26 -2.84 20.46 9.82
C ARG A 26 -3.07 20.24 11.33
N LYS A 27 -4.24 19.73 11.72
CA LYS A 27 -4.63 19.48 13.12
C LYS A 27 -5.03 18.02 13.38
N GLY A 28 -4.83 17.14 12.41
CA GLY A 28 -5.21 15.73 12.48
C GLY A 28 -4.01 14.83 12.27
N ASN A 29 -4.24 13.53 12.40
CA ASN A 29 -3.27 12.50 12.08
C ASN A 29 -3.95 11.42 11.22
N ALA A 30 -3.14 10.57 10.60
CA ALA A 30 -3.54 9.35 9.94
C ALA A 30 -3.15 8.17 10.85
N ASN A 31 -3.94 7.90 11.90
CA ASN A 31 -3.66 6.88 12.92
C ASN A 31 -2.29 7.06 13.57
N GLY A 32 -2.06 8.25 14.11
CA GLY A 32 -0.80 8.59 14.78
C GLY A 32 0.35 8.95 13.84
N ALA A 33 0.12 8.91 12.53
CA ALA A 33 1.12 9.21 11.52
C ALA A 33 0.74 10.45 10.68
N ASN A 34 1.69 10.98 9.91
CA ASN A 34 1.42 12.05 8.95
C ASN A 34 0.74 11.52 7.69
N MET A 35 1.08 10.30 7.27
CA MET A 35 0.54 9.66 6.08
C MET A 35 0.48 8.15 6.28
N GLY A 36 -0.52 7.50 5.71
CA GLY A 36 -0.65 6.04 5.70
C GLY A 36 -1.03 5.53 4.31
N ILE A 37 -0.41 4.45 3.87
CA ILE A 37 -0.70 3.76 2.61
C ILE A 37 -1.12 2.33 2.93
N GLY A 38 -2.28 1.93 2.40
CA GLY A 38 -2.61 0.51 2.28
C GLY A 38 -2.83 -0.21 3.62
N GLY A 39 -3.21 0.50 4.68
CA GLY A 39 -3.35 -0.06 6.05
C GLY A 39 -2.06 -0.57 6.70
N THR A 40 -0.96 -0.61 5.95
CA THR A 40 0.23 -1.43 6.25
C THR A 40 1.50 -0.60 6.36
N ILE A 41 1.53 0.62 5.81
CA ILE A 41 2.69 1.51 5.85
C ILE A 41 2.25 2.87 6.39
N ARG A 42 2.97 3.38 7.39
CA ARG A 42 2.77 4.69 8.01
C ARG A 42 4.06 5.50 7.97
N PHE A 43 3.95 6.79 7.66
CA PHE A 43 5.07 7.74 7.58
C PHE A 43 4.91 8.87 8.58
N GLY A 44 6.01 9.24 9.22
CA GLY A 44 6.01 10.12 10.39
C GLY A 44 5.17 9.54 11.52
N ASP A 45 5.29 8.24 11.79
CA ASP A 45 4.56 7.59 12.87
C ASP A 45 5.10 8.04 14.22
N GLY A 46 4.18 8.50 15.08
CA GLY A 46 4.44 8.89 16.46
C GLY A 46 4.35 7.72 17.46
N GLY A 47 4.08 6.50 17.00
CA GLY A 47 4.03 5.27 17.80
C GLY A 47 2.74 5.06 18.58
N THR A 48 1.75 5.95 18.44
CA THR A 48 0.43 5.79 19.07
C THR A 48 -0.67 6.32 18.16
N VAL A 49 -1.78 5.59 18.03
CA VAL A 49 -2.87 5.89 17.08
C VAL A 49 -3.49 7.28 17.33
N ASP A 50 -3.64 7.68 18.59
CA ASP A 50 -4.21 8.98 18.97
C ASP A 50 -3.13 10.05 19.19
N GLY A 51 -1.87 9.70 18.96
CA GLY A 51 -0.72 10.56 19.22
C GLY A 51 -0.53 11.66 18.18
N GLN A 52 0.40 12.55 18.51
CA GLN A 52 0.96 13.45 17.51
C GLN A 52 1.86 12.63 16.58
N PRO A 53 1.77 12.84 15.26
CA PRO A 53 2.76 12.33 14.32
C PRO A 53 4.17 12.73 14.72
N ALA A 54 5.15 11.90 14.36
CA ALA A 54 6.54 12.29 14.48
C ALA A 54 6.81 13.53 13.64
N ALA A 55 7.71 14.38 14.15
CA ALA A 55 8.17 15.57 13.43
C ALA A 55 8.96 15.20 12.17
N ASP A 56 9.62 14.04 12.17
CA ASP A 56 10.35 13.51 11.01
C ASP A 56 9.45 12.55 10.23
N ILE A 57 9.12 12.90 8.98
CA ILE A 57 8.31 12.08 8.08
C ILE A 57 8.97 10.71 7.78
N ARG A 58 10.28 10.59 7.99
CA ARG A 58 11.04 9.35 7.79
C ARG A 58 10.92 8.36 8.93
N SER A 59 10.25 8.74 10.03
CA SER A 59 9.83 7.79 11.06
C SER A 59 8.75 6.89 10.48
N CYS A 60 9.11 5.69 10.07
CA CYS A 60 8.23 4.78 9.36
C CYS A 60 7.82 3.63 10.27
N HIS A 61 6.57 3.22 10.12
CA HIS A 61 6.09 1.96 10.64
C HIS A 61 5.50 1.13 9.49
N GLN A 62 6.02 -0.08 9.26
CA GLN A 62 5.49 -1.00 8.27
C GLN A 62 5.21 -2.36 8.89
N LEU A 63 3.97 -2.83 8.72
CA LEU A 63 3.56 -4.17 9.09
C LEU A 63 2.63 -4.69 8.01
N THR A 64 2.96 -5.83 7.42
CA THR A 64 2.13 -6.50 6.41
C THR A 64 1.72 -7.84 6.98
N LEU A 65 0.40 -8.10 7.03
CA LEU A 65 -0.08 -9.38 7.55
C LEU A 65 0.53 -10.55 6.77
N GLY A 66 0.88 -11.60 7.50
CA GLY A 66 1.51 -12.79 6.92
C GLY A 66 0.70 -13.43 5.78
N ASP A 67 -0.63 -13.26 5.79
CA ASP A 67 -1.56 -13.80 4.79
C ASP A 67 -1.62 -12.97 3.49
N TYR A 68 -1.10 -11.74 3.49
CA TYR A 68 -1.04 -10.91 2.28
C TYR A 68 0.18 -11.17 1.41
N VAL A 69 1.22 -11.80 1.97
CA VAL A 69 2.39 -12.17 1.19
C VAL A 69 2.22 -13.56 0.60
N PRO A 70 2.72 -13.81 -0.62
CA PRO A 70 2.71 -15.14 -1.19
C PRO A 70 3.64 -16.09 -0.41
N GLU A 71 3.38 -17.39 -0.52
CA GLU A 71 4.09 -18.45 0.23
C GLU A 71 5.61 -18.42 0.00
N GLU A 72 6.04 -17.94 -1.16
CA GLU A 72 7.44 -17.80 -1.54
C GLU A 72 8.18 -16.65 -0.84
N TYR A 73 7.53 -15.90 0.05
CA TYR A 73 8.20 -14.90 0.87
C TYR A 73 9.18 -15.56 1.85
N THR A 74 10.46 -15.22 1.71
CA THR A 74 11.57 -15.80 2.51
C THR A 74 12.25 -14.80 3.44
N GLY A 75 11.73 -13.57 3.52
CA GLY A 75 12.28 -12.54 4.38
C GLY A 75 11.90 -12.70 5.85
N VAL A 76 12.22 -11.69 6.65
CA VAL A 76 11.97 -11.68 8.09
C VAL A 76 10.47 -11.64 8.38
N ARG A 77 10.06 -12.43 9.38
CA ARG A 77 8.75 -12.40 10.01
C ARG A 77 8.92 -12.16 11.50
N ASP A 78 7.94 -11.50 12.12
CA ASP A 78 7.91 -11.29 13.56
C ASP A 78 7.37 -12.52 14.32
N GLU A 79 7.18 -12.39 15.64
CA GLU A 79 6.66 -13.45 16.49
C GLU A 79 5.19 -13.83 16.22
N TYR A 80 4.44 -12.96 15.54
CA TYR A 80 3.05 -13.17 15.15
C TYR A 80 2.94 -13.76 13.73
N GLY A 81 4.06 -13.86 13.01
CA GLY A 81 4.13 -14.35 11.64
C GLY A 81 3.92 -13.26 10.58
N ASP A 82 3.82 -12.01 11.01
CA ASP A 82 3.66 -10.85 10.14
C ASP A 82 4.99 -10.44 9.52
N VAL A 83 4.90 -9.79 8.37
CA VAL A 83 6.05 -9.50 7.51
C VAL A 83 6.57 -8.09 7.74
N VAL A 84 7.86 -8.04 8.10
CA VAL A 84 8.63 -6.80 8.25
C VAL A 84 9.58 -6.61 7.05
N LEU A 85 9.10 -5.88 6.05
CA LEU A 85 9.81 -5.57 4.80
C LEU A 85 11.04 -4.68 5.05
N GLY A 86 10.98 -3.83 6.08
CA GLY A 86 12.09 -2.99 6.54
C GLY A 86 13.13 -3.73 7.40
N GLY A 87 12.87 -5.00 7.76
CA GLY A 87 13.64 -5.74 8.76
C GLY A 87 13.18 -5.52 10.20
N SER A 88 12.43 -4.44 10.46
CA SER A 88 11.65 -4.16 11.67
C SER A 88 10.34 -3.50 11.25
N ASP A 89 9.36 -3.53 12.14
CA ASP A 89 8.15 -2.73 12.10
C ASP A 89 8.46 -1.23 12.09
N ASP A 90 9.23 -0.75 13.07
CA ASP A 90 9.67 0.63 13.20
C ASP A 90 11.07 0.84 12.61
N PHE A 91 11.22 1.82 11.73
CA PHE A 91 12.51 2.18 11.15
C PHE A 91 12.59 3.64 10.73
N ILE A 92 13.82 4.16 10.61
CA ILE A 92 14.07 5.46 10.01
C ILE A 92 14.48 5.26 8.55
N ALA A 93 13.69 5.76 7.62
CA ALA A 93 14.03 5.73 6.20
C ALA A 93 15.14 6.76 5.90
N ASP A 94 16.09 6.39 5.05
CA ASP A 94 17.07 7.34 4.51
C ASP A 94 16.43 8.29 3.48
N GLU A 95 15.55 7.74 2.64
CA GLU A 95 14.86 8.42 1.53
C GLU A 95 13.43 7.88 1.36
N ILE A 96 12.50 8.74 0.91
CA ILE A 96 11.13 8.37 0.59
C ILE A 96 10.80 8.91 -0.80
N GLU A 97 10.36 8.03 -1.69
CA GLU A 97 9.84 8.37 -3.01
C GLU A 97 8.40 7.87 -3.13
N VAL A 98 7.53 8.70 -3.72
CA VAL A 98 6.15 8.33 -4.05
C VAL A 98 6.00 8.43 -5.55
N LEU A 99 5.70 7.29 -6.19
CA LEU A 99 5.55 7.19 -7.64
C LEU A 99 4.09 6.97 -8.00
N GLU A 100 3.55 7.82 -8.87
CA GLU A 100 2.24 7.61 -9.49
C GLU A 100 2.41 6.87 -10.81
N VAL A 101 1.68 5.76 -10.98
CA VAL A 101 1.60 5.08 -12.28
C VAL A 101 0.38 5.62 -13.02
N PRO A 102 0.56 6.37 -14.12
CA PRO A 102 -0.57 6.91 -14.86
C PRO A 102 -1.41 5.77 -15.43
N TYR A 103 -2.72 5.80 -15.15
CA TYR A 103 -3.64 4.91 -15.85
C TYR A 103 -3.74 5.36 -17.31
N THR A 104 -3.14 4.59 -18.22
CA THR A 104 -3.48 4.69 -19.64
C THR A 104 -4.71 3.84 -19.89
N PRO A 105 -5.88 4.43 -20.25
CA PRO A 105 -7.03 3.65 -20.64
C PRO A 105 -6.62 2.71 -21.77
N VAL A 106 -6.93 1.42 -21.63
CA VAL A 106 -6.87 0.50 -22.77
C VAL A 106 -7.76 1.12 -23.85
N PRO A 107 -7.26 1.38 -25.08
CA PRO A 107 -8.12 1.84 -26.14
C PRO A 107 -9.28 0.86 -26.25
N SER A 108 -10.51 1.35 -26.10
CA SER A 108 -11.69 0.52 -26.28
C SER A 108 -11.54 -0.19 -27.62
N LEU A 109 -11.44 -1.52 -27.61
CA LEU A 109 -11.51 -2.28 -28.84
C LEU A 109 -12.79 -1.81 -29.55
N PRO A 110 -12.73 -1.44 -30.85
CA PRO A 110 -13.94 -1.12 -31.57
C PRO A 110 -14.91 -2.30 -31.38
N PRO A 111 -16.22 -2.03 -31.21
CA PRO A 111 -17.19 -3.10 -31.08
C PRO A 111 -16.98 -4.11 -32.21
N PRO A 112 -17.06 -5.42 -31.94
CA PRO A 112 -16.91 -6.43 -32.97
C PRO A 112 -17.82 -6.05 -34.13
N SER A 113 -17.24 -5.96 -35.34
CA SER A 113 -17.98 -5.57 -36.54
C SER A 113 -19.11 -6.59 -36.76
N GLY A 114 -20.34 -6.25 -36.39
CA GLY A 114 -21.49 -7.13 -36.62
C GLY A 114 -22.64 -7.12 -35.62
N THR A 115 -22.63 -6.33 -34.54
CA THR A 115 -23.79 -6.32 -33.61
C THR A 115 -24.35 -4.91 -33.45
N SER A 116 -25.36 -4.59 -34.27
CA SER A 116 -26.28 -3.50 -34.00
C SER A 116 -27.15 -3.90 -32.80
N LEU A 117 -26.87 -3.37 -31.61
CA LEU A 117 -27.83 -3.41 -30.51
C LEU A 117 -28.80 -2.25 -30.68
N SER A 118 -30.10 -2.54 -30.79
CA SER A 118 -31.16 -1.54 -30.87
C SER A 118 -31.39 -0.92 -29.49
N ALA A 119 -31.72 0.37 -29.47
CA ALA A 119 -31.87 1.19 -28.26
C ALA A 119 -33.06 0.82 -27.34
N SER A 120 -33.63 -0.37 -27.44
CA SER A 120 -34.84 -0.81 -26.72
C SER A 120 -34.58 -1.71 -25.51
N GLU A 121 -33.32 -1.94 -25.11
CA GLU A 121 -32.99 -2.83 -23.98
C GLU A 121 -32.71 -2.10 -22.65
N TYR A 122 -33.10 -0.82 -22.53
CA TYR A 122 -32.92 -0.03 -21.31
C TYR A 122 -34.24 0.55 -20.74
N GLU A 123 -35.39 -0.07 -21.01
CA GLU A 123 -36.62 0.19 -20.24
C GLU A 123 -36.87 -0.90 -19.20
#